data_AF-A0A8I1Y892-F1
#
_entry.id   AF-A0A8I1Y892-F1
#
_cell.length_a   1.000
_cell.length_b   1.000
_cell.length_c   1.000
_cell.angle_alpha   90.00
_cell.angle_beta   90.00
_cell.angle_gamma   90.00
#
_symmetry.space_group_name_H-M   'P 1'
#
loop_
_entity.id
_entity.type
_entity.pdbx_description
1 polymer ?
#
loop_
_entity_poly.entity_id
_entity_poly.type
_entity_poly.pdbx_seq_one_letter_code
_entity_poly.pdbx_strand_id
1 'polypeptide(L)'
;MFRTASCLVAALLLAGSLHTASAQTTEAKPSKVKLTMQKVKDMKAQWKANKPKLKVCRAEVKSKGLTGDDRWFYIEECMGKS
;
A
#
# COMPACT_ATOMS: atom_id res chain seq x y z
N MET A 1 31.26 7.10 -27.41
CA MET A 1 32.33 6.13 -27.73
C MET A 1 32.59 5.28 -26.49
N PHE A 2 32.96 4.00 -26.64
CA PHE A 2 32.92 2.87 -25.67
C PHE A 2 31.51 2.25 -25.51
N ARG A 3 31.04 1.20 -26.19
CA ARG A 3 31.66 0.10 -26.97
C ARG A 3 32.71 -0.73 -26.23
N THR A 4 32.26 -1.51 -25.26
CA THR A 4 32.88 -2.73 -24.70
C THR A 4 31.71 -3.61 -24.22
N ALA A 5 31.19 -4.64 -24.89
CA ALA A 5 31.79 -5.76 -25.60
C ALA A 5 32.82 -6.53 -24.75
N SER A 6 32.31 -7.51 -23.99
CA SER A 6 32.95 -8.74 -23.46
C SER A 6 32.31 -9.05 -22.10
N CYS A 7 31.95 -10.26 -21.68
CA CYS A 7 31.93 -11.58 -22.28
C CYS A 7 31.04 -12.42 -21.34
N LEU A 8 30.36 -13.40 -21.93
CA LEU A 8 29.92 -14.67 -21.36
C LEU A 8 30.48 -15.02 -19.97
N VAL A 9 29.59 -15.17 -18.98
CA VAL A 9 29.72 -16.25 -17.98
C VAL A 9 28.31 -16.78 -17.70
N ALA A 10 27.98 -17.85 -18.43
CA ALA A 10 27.03 -18.84 -17.95
C ALA A 10 27.76 -19.69 -16.91
N ALA A 11 27.27 -19.73 -15.69
CA ALA A 11 27.60 -20.80 -14.74
C ALA A 11 26.44 -20.96 -13.76
N LEU A 12 25.71 -22.06 -13.93
CA LEU A 12 24.86 -22.64 -12.91
C LEU A 12 25.63 -22.76 -11.60
N LEU A 13 25.05 -22.30 -10.50
CA LEU A 13 25.24 -22.91 -9.20
C LEU A 13 23.86 -23.10 -8.57
N LEU A 14 23.25 -24.23 -8.93
CA LEU A 14 22.34 -24.96 -8.08
C LEU A 14 23.09 -25.42 -6.81
N ALA A 15 22.35 -25.41 -5.71
CA ALA A 15 22.67 -25.97 -4.39
C ALA A 15 23.34 -25.03 -3.39
N GLY A 16 22.57 -24.71 -2.34
CA GLY A 16 23.11 -24.84 -0.99
C GLY A 16 23.20 -23.56 -0.17
N SER A 17 22.07 -22.92 0.13
CA SER A 17 21.93 -22.22 1.41
C SER A 17 20.50 -22.39 1.90
N LEU A 18 20.28 -23.52 2.56
CA LEU A 18 19.09 -23.84 3.34
C LEU A 18 18.89 -22.78 4.44
N HIS A 19 17.89 -21.93 4.27
CA HIS A 19 17.04 -21.42 5.35
C HIS A 19 15.62 -21.82 4.95
N THR A 20 15.14 -22.93 5.51
CA THR A 20 14.23 -22.95 6.68
C THR A 20 12.79 -22.60 6.29
N ALA A 21 11.93 -23.57 6.57
CA ALA A 21 10.50 -23.58 6.36
C ALA A 21 9.81 -22.27 6.79
N SER A 22 8.94 -21.75 5.92
CA SER A 22 7.69 -21.17 6.37
C SER A 22 6.61 -21.46 5.34
N ALA A 23 5.68 -22.33 5.74
CA ALA A 23 4.36 -22.37 5.16
C ALA A 23 3.67 -21.04 5.47
N GLN A 24 3.30 -20.26 4.46
CA GLN A 24 2.17 -19.32 4.53
C GLN A 24 1.82 -18.75 3.14
N THR A 25 0.74 -19.31 2.57
CA THR A 25 -0.44 -18.59 2.06
C THR A 25 -0.27 -17.43 1.07
N THR A 26 -0.84 -17.63 -0.12
CA THR A 26 -1.86 -16.77 -0.77
C THR A 26 -1.89 -15.27 -0.46
N GLU A 27 -1.94 -14.49 -1.53
CA GLU A 27 -2.37 -13.08 -1.59
C GLU A 27 -1.45 -12.05 -0.92
N ALA A 28 -0.94 -11.15 -1.77
CA ALA A 28 -0.24 -9.93 -1.41
C ALA A 28 -1.09 -9.06 -0.46
N LYS A 29 -0.95 -9.28 0.85
CA LYS A 29 -1.46 -8.39 1.89
C LYS A 29 -0.27 -7.65 2.52
N PRO A 30 -0.02 -6.38 2.14
CA PRO A 30 1.14 -5.67 2.63
C PRO A 30 0.94 -5.24 4.08
N SER A 31 1.79 -5.80 4.91
CA SER A 31 2.19 -5.46 6.27
C SER A 31 2.03 -3.97 6.61
N LYS A 32 1.08 -3.66 7.49
CA LYS A 32 0.99 -2.51 8.42
C LYS A 32 1.70 -1.18 8.02
N VAL A 33 1.47 -0.75 6.78
CA VAL A 33 0.87 0.51 6.32
C VAL A 33 1.08 1.78 7.18
N LYS A 34 2.22 2.47 7.00
CA LYS A 34 2.19 3.94 7.05
C LYS A 34 1.48 4.41 5.78
N LEU A 35 0.48 5.28 5.92
CA LEU A 35 -0.31 5.76 4.80
C LEU A 35 0.59 6.57 3.87
N THR A 36 1.16 5.94 2.84
CA THR A 36 2.02 6.63 1.88
C THR A 36 1.17 7.66 1.13
N MET A 37 1.76 8.82 0.78
CA MET A 37 1.01 9.87 0.09
C MET A 37 0.37 9.38 -1.22
N GLN A 38 0.95 8.36 -1.85
CA GLN A 38 0.41 7.70 -3.03
C GLN A 38 -0.90 6.96 -2.70
N LYS A 39 -0.91 6.11 -1.65
CA LYS A 39 -2.09 5.39 -1.20
C LYS A 39 -3.25 6.33 -0.86
N VAL A 40 -2.97 7.43 -0.15
CA VAL A 40 -3.97 8.47 0.16
C VAL A 40 -4.57 9.07 -1.10
N LYS A 41 -3.74 9.35 -2.10
CA LYS A 41 -4.18 9.96 -3.37
C LYS A 41 -5.13 9.03 -4.12
N ASP A 42 -4.78 7.75 -4.19
CA ASP A 42 -5.55 6.73 -4.89
C ASP A 42 -6.89 6.46 -4.19
N MET A 43 -6.88 6.33 -2.86
CA MET A 43 -8.11 6.17 -2.08
C MET A 43 -9.02 7.40 -2.19
N LYS A 44 -8.46 8.61 -2.14
CA LYS A 44 -9.23 9.85 -2.36
C LYS A 44 -9.83 9.91 -3.76
N ALA A 45 -9.18 9.33 -4.77
CA ALA A 45 -9.76 9.21 -6.11
C ALA A 45 -11.00 8.31 -6.10
N GLN A 46 -10.93 7.16 -5.43
CA GLN A 46 -12.07 6.24 -5.26
C GLN A 46 -13.22 6.89 -4.47
N TRP A 47 -12.93 7.56 -3.34
CA TRP A 47 -13.98 8.19 -2.53
C TRP A 47 -14.72 9.33 -3.23
N LYS A 48 -14.10 9.96 -4.24
CA LYS A 48 -14.76 10.99 -5.05
C LYS A 48 -15.96 10.44 -5.83
N ALA A 49 -16.06 9.13 -6.04
CA ALA A 49 -17.23 8.51 -6.65
C ALA A 49 -18.48 8.64 -5.75
N ASN A 50 -18.30 8.66 -4.42
CA ASN A 50 -19.39 8.81 -3.45
C ASN A 50 -19.22 10.08 -2.61
N LYS A 51 -19.33 11.24 -3.28
CA LYS A 51 -19.23 12.57 -2.66
C LYS A 51 -20.14 12.80 -1.44
N PRO A 52 -21.42 12.37 -1.42
CA PRO A 52 -22.28 12.66 -0.26
C PRO A 52 -21.77 11.95 1.01
N LYS A 53 -21.40 10.67 0.93
CA LYS A 53 -20.83 9.92 2.05
C LYS A 53 -19.50 10.53 2.52
N LEU A 54 -18.64 10.91 1.58
CA LEU A 54 -17.35 11.55 1.91
C LEU A 54 -17.52 12.86 2.68
N LYS A 55 -18.59 13.65 2.43
CA LYS A 55 -18.87 14.86 3.20
C LYS A 55 -19.23 14.53 4.65
N VAL A 56 -20.07 13.52 4.88
CA VAL A 56 -20.45 13.06 6.22
C VAL A 56 -19.22 12.58 7.00
N CYS A 57 -18.41 11.71 6.38
CA CYS A 57 -17.17 11.21 7.01
C CYS A 57 -16.22 12.35 7.42
N ARG A 58 -16.07 13.39 6.58
CA ARG A 58 -15.22 14.55 6.91
C ARG A 58 -15.79 15.42 8.03
N ALA A 59 -17.12 15.54 8.13
CA ALA A 59 -17.75 16.24 9.24
C ALA A 59 -17.49 15.50 10.55
N GLU A 60 -17.56 14.17 10.55
CA GLU A 60 -17.25 13.35 11.72
C GLU A 60 -15.79 13.45 12.14
N VAL A 61 -14.85 13.42 11.18
CA VAL A 61 -13.42 13.69 11.45
C VAL A 61 -13.26 15.03 12.17
N LYS A 62 -13.93 16.08 11.68
CA LYS A 62 -13.84 17.43 12.28
C LYS A 62 -14.46 17.44 13.69
N SER A 63 -15.60 16.77 13.87
CA SER A 63 -16.26 16.63 15.18
C SER A 63 -15.39 15.85 16.18
N LYS A 64 -14.59 14.90 15.71
CA LYS A 64 -13.68 14.09 16.52
C LYS A 64 -12.31 14.74 16.73
N GLY A 65 -12.03 15.88 16.07
CA GLY A 65 -10.73 16.55 16.15
C GLY A 65 -9.57 15.74 15.55
N LEU A 66 -9.85 14.80 14.63
CA LEU A 66 -8.82 13.96 14.04
C LEU A 66 -7.96 14.78 13.06
N THR A 67 -6.65 14.69 13.21
CA THR A 67 -5.66 15.39 12.39
C THR A 67 -4.62 14.43 11.82
N GLY A 68 -3.76 14.91 10.92
CA GLY A 68 -2.68 14.10 10.34
C GLY A 68 -3.19 12.84 9.64
N ASP A 69 -2.59 11.71 9.98
CA ASP A 69 -2.89 10.39 9.41
C ASP A 69 -4.20 9.80 9.93
N ASP A 70 -4.58 10.08 11.19
CA ASP A 70 -5.79 9.55 11.82
C ASP A 70 -7.06 9.95 11.07
N ARG A 71 -7.06 11.18 10.52
CA ARG A 71 -8.14 11.64 9.65
C ARG A 71 -8.34 10.74 8.45
N TRP A 72 -7.27 10.31 7.81
CA TRP A 72 -7.36 9.54 6.56
C TRP A 72 -7.80 8.11 6.83
N PHE A 73 -7.29 7.49 7.90
CA PHE A 73 -7.75 6.18 8.37
C PHE A 73 -9.24 6.20 8.73
N TYR A 74 -9.70 7.25 9.41
CA TYR A 74 -11.12 7.39 9.72
C TYR A 74 -11.98 7.50 8.46
N ILE A 75 -11.55 8.31 7.48
CA ILE A 75 -12.30 8.45 6.22
C ILE A 75 -12.32 7.12 5.47
N GLU A 76 -11.23 6.36 5.46
CA GLU A 76 -11.18 5.02 4.87
C GLU A 76 -12.21 4.09 5.52
N GLU A 77 -12.21 3.99 6.85
CA GLU A 77 -13.15 3.16 7.60
C GLU A 77 -14.60 3.62 7.38
N CYS A 78 -14.86 4.92 7.47
CA CYS A 78 -16.19 5.49 7.26
C CYS A 78 -16.72 5.23 5.84
N MET A 79 -15.86 5.30 4.83
CA MET A 79 -16.24 4.99 3.45
C MET A 79 -16.49 3.48 3.24
N GLY A 80 -15.75 2.62 3.95
CA GLY A 80 -15.89 1.15 3.91
C GLY A 80 -17.03 0.58 4.77
N LYS A 81 -17.52 1.32 5.77
CA LYS A 81 -18.74 1.00 6.51
C LYS A 81 -19.95 1.21 5.59
N SER A 82 -20.33 0.18 4.84
CA SER A 82 -21.52 0.17 3.96
C SER A 82 -22.79 0.46 4.73
#